data_AF-A0A0B6ZE05-F1
#
_entry.id   AF-A0A0B6ZE05-F1
#
_cell.length_a   1.000
_cell.length_b   1.000
_cell.length_c   1.000
_cell.angle_alpha   90.00
_cell.angle_beta   90.00
_cell.angle_gamma   90.00
#
_symmetry.space_group_name_H-M   'P 1'
#
loop_
_entity.id
_entity.type
_entity.pdbx_description
1 polymer ?
#
loop_
_entity_poly.entity_id
_entity_poly.type
_entity_poly.pdbx_seq_one_letter_code
_entity_poly.pdbx_strand_id
1 'polypeptide(L)'
;KGSRRGCVRLKAAIIGIDDEDDSTFTITVDHKTFHFQARDQEERERWIEALEGTICKQGGQRTLDHTFTLEDFEKKLMETDAYLQILIEQNEALEKKN
;
A
#
# COMPACT_ATOMS: atom_id res chain seq x y z
N LYS A 1 -9.57 35.99 -13.44
CA LYS A 1 -10.87 35.28 -13.30
C LYS A 1 -10.61 33.79 -13.52
N GLY A 2 -10.48 33.00 -12.46
CA GLY A 2 -10.22 31.56 -12.57
C GLY A 2 -11.30 30.79 -11.82
N SER A 3 -12.40 30.48 -12.49
CA SER A 3 -13.37 29.54 -11.92
C SER A 3 -12.79 28.14 -12.01
N ARG A 4 -13.00 27.32 -10.98
CA ARG A 4 -12.60 25.91 -10.95
C ARG A 4 -13.20 25.20 -12.17
N ARG A 5 -12.34 24.72 -13.08
CA ARG A 5 -12.76 24.03 -14.31
C ARG A 5 -13.05 22.54 -14.11
N GLY A 6 -12.59 21.98 -12.99
CA GLY A 6 -12.81 20.59 -12.64
C GLY A 6 -12.22 20.24 -11.29
N CYS A 7 -12.47 19.01 -10.86
CA CYS A 7 -11.83 18.38 -9.72
C CYS A 7 -11.52 16.93 -10.07
N VAL A 8 -10.35 16.45 -9.67
CA VAL A 8 -9.97 15.04 -9.74
C VAL A 8 -10.18 14.43 -8.37
N ARG A 9 -10.88 13.31 -8.30
CA ARG A 9 -11.08 12.57 -7.05
C ARG A 9 -9.84 11.72 -6.79
N LEU A 10 -9.26 11.84 -5.61
CA LEU A 10 -8.07 11.09 -5.22
C LEU A 10 -8.38 9.74 -4.57
N LYS A 11 -9.63 9.50 -4.12
CA LYS A 11 -10.02 8.20 -3.57
C LYS A 11 -9.83 7.10 -4.63
N ALA A 12 -8.97 6.12 -4.30
CA ALA A 12 -8.58 5.02 -5.18
C ALA A 12 -7.88 5.46 -6.49
N ALA A 13 -7.30 6.66 -6.51
CA ALA A 13 -6.43 7.09 -7.60
C ALA A 13 -5.06 6.41 -7.48
N ILE A 14 -4.44 6.13 -8.64
CA ILE A 14 -3.10 5.57 -8.75
C ILE A 14 -2.19 6.65 -9.33
N ILE A 15 -1.02 6.87 -8.72
CA ILE A 15 0.00 7.78 -9.23
C ILE A 15 1.03 6.96 -9.99
N GLY A 16 1.38 7.39 -11.20
CA GLY A 16 2.43 6.77 -12.02
C GLY A 16 3.54 7.76 -12.31
N ILE A 17 4.79 7.34 -12.16
CA ILE A 17 5.97 8.09 -12.60
C ILE A 17 6.26 7.67 -14.04
N ASP A 18 6.40 8.65 -14.92
CA ASP A 18 6.77 8.45 -16.31
C ASP A 18 8.29 8.57 -16.42
N ASP A 19 8.94 7.59 -17.05
CA ASP A 19 10.38 7.46 -17.14
C ASP A 19 11.00 8.26 -18.30
N GLU A 20 10.18 8.94 -19.10
CA GLU A 20 10.65 9.86 -20.16
C GLU A 20 11.11 11.24 -19.65
N ASP A 21 10.61 11.74 -18.51
CA ASP A 21 10.93 13.08 -17.99
C ASP A 21 10.87 13.15 -16.46
N ASP A 22 11.93 13.68 -15.83
CA ASP A 22 12.05 13.81 -14.37
C ASP A 22 11.04 14.78 -13.74
N SER A 23 10.25 15.50 -14.55
CA SER A 23 9.25 16.47 -14.11
C SER A 23 7.80 16.02 -14.28
N THR A 24 7.54 14.87 -14.92
CA THR A 24 6.17 14.43 -15.24
C THR A 24 5.67 13.33 -14.30
N PHE A 25 4.36 13.31 -14.11
CA PHE A 25 3.66 12.24 -13.40
C PHE A 25 2.23 12.12 -13.88
N THR A 26 1.61 10.98 -13.63
CA THR A 26 0.22 10.70 -13.99
C THR A 26 -0.63 10.41 -12.76
N ILE A 27 -1.91 10.78 -12.85
CA ILE A 27 -2.94 10.35 -11.91
C ILE A 27 -3.99 9.58 -12.70
N THR A 28 -4.19 8.32 -12.35
CA THR A 28 -5.20 7.45 -12.96
C THR A 28 -6.33 7.17 -11.98
N VAL A 29 -7.57 7.51 -12.36
CA VAL A 29 -8.79 7.26 -11.56
C VAL A 29 -9.98 7.00 -12.48
N ASP A 30 -10.83 6.02 -12.14
CA ASP A 30 -12.02 5.65 -12.92
C ASP A 30 -11.75 5.44 -14.42
N HIS A 31 -10.65 4.74 -14.74
CA HIS A 31 -10.18 4.49 -16.11
C HIS A 31 -9.81 5.74 -16.92
N LYS A 32 -9.56 6.87 -16.23
CA LYS A 32 -9.05 8.10 -16.84
C LYS A 32 -7.67 8.41 -16.27
N THR A 33 -6.73 8.69 -17.16
CA THR A 33 -5.38 9.10 -16.82
C THR A 33 -5.21 10.59 -17.13
N PHE A 34 -4.70 11.32 -16.16
CA PHE A 34 -4.39 12.75 -16.25
C PHE A 34 -2.88 12.91 -16.13
N HIS A 35 -2.27 13.62 -17.08
CA HIS A 35 -0.85 13.93 -17.06
C HIS A 35 -0.63 15.29 -16.41
N PHE A 36 0.38 15.36 -15.55
CA PHE A 36 0.83 16.56 -14.86
C PHE A 36 2.33 16.73 -15.09
N GLN A 37 2.75 18.00 -15.15
CA GLN A 37 4.15 18.37 -15.27
C GLN A 37 4.45 19.40 -14.18
N ALA A 38 5.39 19.05 -13.31
CA ALA A 38 5.95 19.96 -12.32
C ALA A 38 7.01 20.87 -12.96
N ARG A 39 7.51 21.88 -12.21
CA ARG A 39 8.61 22.72 -12.71
C ARG A 39 9.94 21.96 -12.76
N ASP A 40 10.13 21.03 -11.84
CA ASP A 40 11.36 20.27 -11.65
C ASP A 40 11.08 18.96 -10.88
N GLN A 41 12.11 18.14 -10.75
CA GLN A 41 12.05 16.87 -10.03
C GLN A 41 11.68 17.03 -8.55
N GLU A 42 12.23 18.03 -7.86
CA GLU A 42 11.96 18.24 -6.43
C GLU A 42 10.51 18.65 -6.17
N GLU A 43 9.93 19.44 -7.06
CA GLU A 43 8.52 19.81 -7.01
C GLU A 43 7.65 18.60 -7.37
N ARG A 44 8.03 17.80 -8.36
CA ARG A 44 7.34 16.53 -8.67
C ARG A 44 7.28 15.64 -7.44
N GLU A 45 8.40 15.42 -6.76
CA GLU A 45 8.47 14.59 -5.55
C GLU A 45 7.58 15.13 -4.43
N ARG A 46 7.59 16.45 -4.19
CA ARG A 46 6.68 17.09 -3.22
C ARG A 46 5.20 16.92 -3.57
N TRP A 47 4.84 16.98 -4.86
CA TRP A 47 3.47 16.71 -5.30
C TRP A 47 3.09 15.25 -5.08
N ILE A 48 3.95 14.31 -5.46
CA ILE A 48 3.72 12.87 -5.28
C ILE A 48 3.52 12.57 -3.79
N GLU A 49 4.43 13.00 -2.91
CA GLU A 49 4.35 12.77 -1.46
C GLU A 49 3.04 13.30 -0.87
N ALA A 50 2.66 14.54 -1.22
CA ALA A 50 1.44 15.15 -0.73
C ALA A 50 0.17 14.45 -1.24
N LEU A 51 0.17 14.04 -2.52
CA LEU A 51 -0.96 13.35 -3.15
C LEU A 51 -1.12 11.93 -2.61
N GLU A 52 -0.04 11.15 -2.52
CA GLU A 52 -0.03 9.81 -1.91
C GLU A 52 -0.50 9.86 -0.46
N GLY A 53 0.03 10.81 0.31
CA GLY A 53 -0.41 11.04 1.70
C GLY A 53 -1.90 11.37 1.79
N THR A 54 -2.46 12.09 0.82
CA THR A 54 -3.89 12.42 0.76
C THR A 54 -4.74 11.22 0.32
N ILE A 55 -4.29 10.46 -0.67
CA ILE A 55 -4.96 9.24 -1.16
C ILE A 55 -5.06 8.21 -0.02
N CYS A 56 -3.96 8.01 0.72
CA CYS A 56 -3.90 7.15 1.89
C CYS A 56 -4.93 7.57 2.97
N LYS A 57 -4.97 8.87 3.30
CA LYS A 57 -5.95 9.41 4.27
C LYS A 57 -7.41 9.28 3.79
N GLN A 58 -7.69 9.47 2.49
CA GLN A 58 -9.04 9.45 1.92
C GLN A 58 -9.57 8.06 1.56
N GLY A 59 -8.69 7.05 1.39
CA GLY A 59 -9.06 5.65 1.20
C GLY A 59 -9.87 5.06 2.37
N GLY A 60 -9.90 5.78 3.50
CA GLY A 60 -10.33 5.30 4.79
C GLY A 60 -9.24 4.41 5.38
N GLN A 61 -9.18 4.35 6.70
CA GLN A 61 -8.62 3.23 7.45
C GLN A 61 -9.26 1.90 6.99
N ARG A 62 -8.91 1.40 5.81
CA ARG A 62 -9.25 0.04 5.39
C ARG A 62 -8.01 -0.84 5.23
N THR A 63 -6.81 -0.30 5.52
CA THR A 63 -5.57 -1.07 5.59
C THR A 63 -4.53 -0.54 6.59
N LEU A 64 -4.89 0.20 7.65
CA LEU A 64 -3.90 0.63 8.67
C LEU A 64 -4.42 0.73 10.12
N ASP A 65 -5.60 0.17 10.46
CA ASP A 65 -5.86 -0.27 11.85
C ASP A 65 -5.32 -1.70 12.09
N HIS A 66 -4.73 -2.29 11.05
CA HIS A 66 -3.81 -3.40 11.19
C HIS A 66 -2.50 -2.97 10.54
N THR A 67 -1.80 -2.05 11.19
CA THR A 67 -0.34 -2.13 11.16
C THR A 67 -0.02 -3.53 11.64
N PHE A 68 0.13 -4.49 10.72
CA PHE A 68 0.77 -5.77 11.01
C PHE A 68 2.18 -5.36 11.44
N THR A 69 2.37 -5.21 12.74
CA THR A 69 3.67 -4.84 13.27
C THR A 69 4.62 -6.00 13.01
N LEU A 70 5.92 -5.73 13.01
CA LEU A 70 6.90 -6.80 12.99
C LEU A 70 6.63 -7.81 14.13
N GLU A 71 6.16 -7.31 15.27
CA GLU A 71 5.72 -8.09 16.43
C GLU A 71 4.51 -9.00 16.11
N ASP A 72 3.54 -8.53 15.32
CA ASP A 72 2.43 -9.38 14.87
C ASP A 72 2.91 -10.50 13.93
N PHE A 73 3.91 -10.24 13.10
CA PHE A 73 4.52 -11.24 12.24
C PHE A 73 5.33 -12.27 13.06
N GLU A 74 6.15 -11.81 14.01
CA GLU A 74 6.89 -12.65 14.94
C GLU A 74 5.96 -13.52 15.78
N LYS A 75 4.85 -12.95 16.26
CA LYS A 75 3.82 -13.69 16.97
C LYS A 75 3.19 -14.76 16.09
N LYS A 76 2.84 -14.44 14.84
CA LYS A 76 2.28 -15.41 13.89
C LYS A 76 3.25 -16.54 13.56
N LEU A 77 4.54 -16.21 13.45
CA LEU A 77 5.62 -17.17 13.24
C LEU A 77 5.71 -18.14 14.43
N MET A 78 5.80 -17.62 15.65
CA MET A 78 5.84 -18.43 16.87
C MET A 78 4.59 -19.30 17.05
N GLU A 79 3.39 -18.77 16.78
CA GLU A 79 2.15 -19.55 16.82
C GLU A 79 2.22 -20.73 15.84
N THR A 80 2.65 -20.47 14.61
CA THR A 80 2.76 -21.51 13.57
C THR A 80 3.78 -22.58 13.93
N ASP A 81 4.94 -22.18 14.47
CA ASP A 81 5.97 -23.11 14.93
C ASP A 81 5.47 -23.98 16.09
N ALA A 82 4.75 -23.39 17.04
CA ALA A 82 4.14 -24.13 18.16
C ALA A 82 3.09 -25.14 17.67
N TYR A 83 2.22 -24.74 16.73
CA TYR A 83 1.25 -25.67 16.14
C TYR A 83 1.92 -26.83 15.40
N LEU A 84 2.99 -26.55 14.65
CA LEU A 84 3.75 -27.57 13.95
C LEU A 84 4.38 -28.57 14.93
N GLN A 85 4.97 -28.07 16.02
CA GLN A 85 5.57 -28.91 17.05
C GLN A 85 4.55 -29.88 17.68
N ILE A 86 3.33 -29.38 17.98
CA ILE A 86 2.25 -30.22 18.50
C ILE A 86 1.85 -31.31 17.50
N LEU A 87 1.75 -30.99 16.21
CA LEU A 87 1.40 -31.95 15.17
C LEU A 87 2.47 -33.04 15.01
N ILE A 88 3.75 -32.67 15.12
CA ILE A 88 4.88 -33.62 15.10
C ILE A 88 4.76 -34.58 16.28
N GLU A 89 4.56 -34.05 17.49
CA GLU A 89 4.43 -34.87 18.71
C GLU A 89 3.24 -35.83 18.65
N GLN A 90 2.11 -35.38 18.09
CA GLN A 90 0.93 -36.23 17.87
C GLN A 90 1.21 -37.35 16.87
N ASN A 91 1.90 -37.07 15.78
CA ASN A 91 2.29 -38.09 14.81
C ASN A 91 3.27 -39.10 15.41
N GLU A 92 4.29 -38.66 16.14
CA GLU A 92 5.22 -39.58 16.82
C GLU A 92 4.52 -40.45 17.87
N ALA A 93 3.55 -39.88 18.61
CA ALA A 93 2.77 -40.63 19.58
C ALA A 93 1.85 -41.66 18.91
N LEU A 94 1.31 -41.36 17.72
CA LEU A 94 0.54 -42.29 16.92
C LEU A 94 1.41 -43.41 16.34
N GLU A 95 2.61 -43.09 15.86
CA GLU A 95 3.57 -44.09 15.36
C GLU A 95 4.04 -45.04 16.45
N LYS A 96 4.26 -44.55 17.68
CA LYS A 96 4.62 -45.40 18.83
C LYS A 96 3.49 -46.31 19.33
N LYS A 97 2.25 -46.03 18.92
CA LYS A 97 1.05 -46.76 19.34
C LYS A 97 0.56 -47.79 18.30
N ASN A 98 1.09 -47.72 17.07
CA ASN A 98 1.00 -48.77 16.05
C ASN A 98 2.15 -49.78 16.19
#